data_AF-A0A520HRB2-F1
#
_entry.id   AF-A0A520HRB2-F1
#
_cell.length_a   1.000
_cell.length_b   1.000
_cell.length_c   1.000
_cell.angle_alpha   90.00
_cell.angle_beta   90.00
_cell.angle_gamma   90.00
#
_symmetry.space_group_name_H-M   'P 1'
#
loop_
_entity.id
_entity.type
_entity.pdbx_description
1 polymer ?
#
loop_
_entity_poly.entity_id
_entity_poly.type
_entity_poly.pdbx_seq_one_letter_code
_entity_poly.pdbx_strand_id
1 'polypeptide(L)'
;MPSTTTRQVFYLPGFDPRQPETYWGLFRRESRLTAARRGIDIAVSEPSRSADRLSLDWTVHSGATRTRYGLLRWDDIVRARFPRANWRRLGTVPALLWRLRRSGYERRMRREARSFAMVIFGVQYL
;
A
#
# COMPACT_ATOMS: atom_id res chain seq x y z
N MET A 1 22.51 0.12 31.92
CA MET A 1 21.47 -0.64 31.16
C MET A 1 21.23 0.08 29.84
N PRO A 2 21.15 -0.60 28.69
CA PRO A 2 20.85 0.08 27.43
C PRO A 2 19.46 0.73 27.51
N SER A 3 19.37 2.02 27.19
CA SER A 3 18.10 2.75 27.19
C SER A 3 17.22 2.22 26.05
N THR A 4 16.02 1.77 26.39
CA THR A 4 15.04 1.34 25.37
C THR A 4 14.30 2.57 24.84
N THR A 5 14.49 2.88 23.57
CA THR A 5 13.76 3.99 22.92
C THR A 5 12.34 3.54 22.58
N THR A 6 11.35 4.31 23.00
CA THR A 6 9.95 4.09 22.64
C THR A 6 9.52 5.06 21.54
N ARG A 7 8.86 4.53 20.51
CA ARG A 7 8.34 5.32 19.38
C ARG A 7 6.87 5.00 19.16
N GLN A 8 6.05 6.02 18.93
CA GLN A 8 4.66 5.88 18.52
C GLN A 8 4.52 6.33 17.07
N VAL A 9 3.83 5.55 16.25
CA VAL A 9 3.53 5.88 14.86
C VAL A 9 2.04 5.73 14.63
N PHE A 10 1.42 6.80 14.13
CA PHE A 10 0.04 6.77 13.67
C PHE A 10 0.03 6.76 12.15
N TYR A 11 -0.67 5.78 11.57
CA TYR A 11 -0.80 5.64 10.13
C TYR A 11 -2.25 5.81 9.72
N LEU A 12 -2.54 6.82 8.90
CA LEU A 12 -3.84 7.01 8.27
C LEU A 12 -3.73 6.54 6.80
N PRO A 13 -4.39 5.43 6.41
CA PRO A 13 -4.37 4.98 5.03
C PRO A 13 -5.05 6.00 4.11
N GLY A 14 -4.70 5.99 2.82
CA GLY A 14 -5.36 6.81 1.81
C GLY A 14 -6.78 6.34 1.49
N PHE A 15 -7.36 6.83 0.39
CA PHE A 15 -8.68 6.41 -0.10
C PHE A 15 -8.62 4.99 -0.72
N ASP A 16 -8.40 3.99 0.13
CA ASP A 16 -8.20 2.58 -0.24
C ASP A 16 -9.24 1.71 0.52
N PRO A 17 -10.03 0.87 -0.17
CA PRO A 17 -11.08 0.07 0.45
C PRO A 17 -10.52 -1.25 1.01
N ARG A 18 -9.19 -1.41 1.14
CA ARG A 18 -8.59 -2.60 1.75
C ARG A 18 -8.93 -2.68 3.24
N GLN A 19 -8.88 -3.89 3.76
CA GLN A 19 -9.07 -4.10 5.19
C GLN A 19 -7.81 -3.66 5.95
N PRO A 20 -7.93 -3.08 7.15
CA PRO A 20 -6.79 -2.70 7.99
C PRO A 20 -5.74 -3.82 8.14
N GLU A 21 -6.19 -5.06 8.28
CA GLU A 21 -5.35 -6.25 8.43
C GLU A 21 -4.47 -6.51 7.21
N THR A 22 -4.88 -6.04 6.02
CA THR A 22 -4.06 -6.10 4.80
C THR A 22 -2.78 -5.28 4.96
N TYR A 23 -2.86 -4.10 5.58
CA TYR A 23 -1.68 -3.26 5.82
C TYR A 23 -0.73 -3.89 6.83
N TRP A 24 -1.26 -4.49 7.90
CA TRP A 24 -0.45 -5.25 8.84
C TRP A 24 0.25 -6.43 8.15
N GLY A 25 -0.48 -7.18 7.30
CA GLY A 25 0.10 -8.31 6.56
C GLY A 25 1.24 -7.88 5.63
N LEU A 26 1.06 -6.78 4.90
CA LEU A 26 2.11 -6.18 4.07
C LEU A 26 3.31 -5.75 4.91
N PHE A 27 3.06 -5.04 6.02
CA PHE A 27 4.10 -4.58 6.92
C PHE A 27 4.91 -5.74 7.50
N ARG A 28 4.25 -6.80 7.97
CA ARG A 28 4.90 -7.99 8.53
C ARG A 28 5.75 -8.71 7.48
N ARG A 29 5.23 -8.88 6.27
CA ARG A 29 5.95 -9.48 5.14
C ARG A 29 7.20 -8.67 4.80
N GLU A 30 7.07 -7.35 4.63
CA GLU A 30 8.19 -6.50 4.25
C GLU A 30 9.24 -6.38 5.36
N SER A 31 8.80 -6.39 6.62
CA SER A 31 9.70 -6.42 7.79
C SER A 31 10.55 -7.69 7.80
N ARG A 32 9.97 -8.87 7.51
CA ARG A 32 10.72 -10.12 7.39
C ARG A 32 11.74 -10.09 6.27
N LEU A 33 11.35 -9.58 5.09
CA LEU A 33 12.27 -9.43 3.96
C LEU A 33 13.42 -8.46 4.30
N THR A 34 13.11 -7.36 4.98
CA THR A 34 14.10 -6.38 5.42
C THR A 34 15.06 -6.97 6.45
N ALA A 35 14.53 -7.70 7.44
CA ALA A 35 15.33 -8.40 8.46
C ALA A 35 16.34 -9.35 7.82
N ALA A 36 15.88 -10.21 6.91
CA ALA A 36 16.73 -11.15 6.18
C ALA A 36 17.78 -10.43 5.31
N ARG A 37 17.40 -9.38 4.58
CA ARG A 37 18.30 -8.65 3.67
C ARG A 37 19.35 -7.83 4.40
N ARG A 38 19.03 -7.28 5.57
CA ARG A 38 19.91 -6.38 6.34
C ARG A 38 20.64 -7.09 7.48
N GLY A 39 20.35 -8.36 7.73
CA GLY A 39 20.92 -9.11 8.86
C GLY A 39 20.54 -8.52 10.23
N ILE A 40 19.36 -7.91 10.33
CA ILE A 40 18.85 -7.32 11.58
C ILE A 40 17.62 -8.09 12.06
N ASP A 41 17.42 -8.14 13.38
CA ASP A 41 16.21 -8.72 13.95
C ASP A 41 15.08 -7.69 14.01
N ILE A 42 13.93 -8.05 13.43
CA ILE A 42 12.70 -7.27 13.46
C ILE A 42 11.56 -8.20 13.85
N ALA A 43 11.10 -8.08 15.09
CA ALA A 43 9.94 -8.81 15.59
C ALA A 43 8.68 -7.95 15.47
N VAL A 44 7.68 -8.45 14.76
CA VAL A 44 6.36 -7.80 14.58
C VAL A 44 5.32 -8.62 15.33
N SER A 45 4.59 -7.98 16.24
CA SER A 45 3.51 -8.64 16.98
C SER A 45 2.30 -8.93 16.09
N GLU A 46 1.45 -9.83 16.56
CA GLU A 46 0.09 -9.94 16.03
C GLU A 46 -0.66 -8.61 16.26
N PRO A 47 -1.60 -8.26 15.36
CA PRO A 47 -2.32 -7.01 15.44
C PRO A 47 -3.47 -7.14 16.45
N SER A 48 -3.80 -6.04 17.10
CA SER A 48 -4.92 -5.93 18.03
C SER A 48 -5.82 -4.79 17.61
N ARG A 49 -7.14 -5.03 17.59
CA ARG A 49 -8.10 -3.95 17.36
C ARG A 49 -8.30 -3.16 18.65
N SER A 50 -8.37 -1.84 18.54
CA SER A 50 -8.72 -1.00 19.67
C SER A 50 -10.16 -1.27 20.14
N ALA A 51 -10.44 -0.97 21.42
CA ALA A 51 -11.76 -1.18 22.00
C ALA A 51 -12.86 -0.37 21.30
N ASP A 52 -12.55 0.86 20.89
CA ASP A 52 -13.42 1.74 20.11
C ASP A 52 -13.53 1.34 18.62
N ARG A 53 -12.75 0.32 18.19
CA ARG A 53 -12.64 -0.16 16.81
C ARG A 53 -12.13 0.90 15.82
N LEU A 54 -11.59 2.03 16.29
CA LEU A 54 -11.07 3.11 15.46
C LEU A 54 -9.63 2.86 15.00
N SER A 55 -8.91 1.91 15.59
CA SER A 55 -7.56 1.57 15.16
C SER A 55 -7.26 0.07 15.13
N LEU A 56 -6.24 -0.27 14.33
CA LEU A 56 -5.56 -1.55 14.37
C LEU A 56 -4.12 -1.30 14.83
N ASP A 57 -3.77 -1.81 16.00
CA ASP A 57 -2.50 -1.55 16.66
C ASP A 57 -1.60 -2.77 16.65
N TRP A 58 -0.29 -2.58 16.46
CA TRP A 58 0.72 -3.63 16.64
C TRP A 58 2.04 -3.03 17.16
N THR A 59 2.89 -3.88 17.73
CA THR A 59 4.21 -3.49 18.22
C THR A 59 5.30 -4.10 17.33
N VAL A 60 6.37 -3.33 17.13
CA VAL A 60 7.56 -3.74 16.40
C VAL A 60 8.77 -3.54 17.30
N HIS A 61 9.57 -4.59 17.44
CA HIS A 61 10.85 -4.55 18.15
C HIS A 61 11.99 -4.66 17.13
N SER A 62 12.97 -3.78 17.26
CA SER A 62 14.18 -3.77 16.43
C SER A 62 15.33 -3.22 17.28
N GLY A 63 16.28 -4.08 17.66
CA GLY A 63 17.33 -3.71 18.61
C GLY A 63 16.77 -3.15 19.92
N ALA A 64 17.29 -2.01 20.38
CA ALA A 64 16.82 -1.33 21.58
C ALA A 64 15.56 -0.46 21.38
N THR A 65 14.92 -0.50 20.21
CA THR A 65 13.74 0.34 19.92
C THR A 65 12.47 -0.48 19.93
N ARG A 66 11.48 -0.02 20.70
CA ARG A 66 10.10 -0.50 20.68
C ARG A 66 9.23 0.53 19.97
N THR A 67 8.63 0.15 18.84
CA THR A 67 7.70 1.00 18.09
C THR A 67 6.28 0.48 18.21
N ARG A 68 5.33 1.31 18.64
CA ARG A 68 3.91 1.02 18.58
C ARG A 68 3.31 1.71 17.36
N TYR A 69 2.72 0.91 16.50
CA TYR A 69 1.97 1.37 15.33
C TYR A 69 0.48 1.37 15.67
N GLY A 70 -0.22 2.44 15.30
CA GLY A 70 -1.68 2.52 15.31
C GLY A 70 -2.18 2.93 13.94
N LEU A 71 -2.79 1.99 13.21
CA LEU A 71 -3.44 2.27 11.94
C LEU A 71 -4.84 2.81 12.23
N LEU A 72 -5.08 4.07 11.88
CA LEU A 72 -6.36 4.76 12.06
C LEU A 72 -7.34 4.33 10.96
N ARG A 73 -8.48 3.81 11.39
CA ARG A 73 -9.48 3.24 10.51
C ARG A 73 -10.49 4.29 10.07
N TRP A 74 -10.71 4.33 8.77
CA TRP A 74 -11.81 5.05 8.11
C TRP A 74 -12.24 4.29 6.85
N ASP A 75 -11.93 2.99 6.83
CA ASP A 75 -12.15 2.09 5.70
C ASP A 75 -13.65 1.87 5.42
N ASP A 76 -14.49 2.03 6.43
CA ASP A 76 -15.95 2.06 6.33
C ASP A 76 -16.45 3.23 5.47
N ILE A 77 -15.96 4.45 5.74
CA ILE A 77 -16.28 5.65 4.97
C ILE A 77 -15.77 5.51 3.54
N VAL A 78 -14.54 5.01 3.38
CA VAL A 78 -13.95 4.77 2.06
C VAL A 78 -14.78 3.75 1.29
N ARG A 79 -15.10 2.58 1.86
CA ARG A 79 -15.92 1.54 1.22
C ARG A 79 -17.30 2.07 0.82
N ALA A 80 -17.93 2.89 1.65
CA ALA A 80 -19.23 3.48 1.35
C ALA A 80 -19.19 4.40 0.11
N ARG A 81 -18.07 5.10 -0.10
CA ARG A 81 -17.87 6.04 -1.21
C ARG A 81 -17.04 5.47 -2.36
N PHE A 82 -16.52 4.25 -2.21
CA PHE A 82 -15.62 3.67 -3.20
C PHE A 82 -16.40 3.44 -4.49
N PRO A 83 -15.86 3.85 -5.66
CA PRO A 83 -16.55 3.66 -6.92
C PRO A 83 -16.80 2.17 -7.14
N ARG A 84 -18.07 1.76 -7.06
CA ARG A 84 -18.46 0.39 -7.44
C ARG A 84 -18.21 0.24 -8.95
N ALA A 85 -17.83 -0.96 -9.37
CA ALA A 85 -17.74 -1.31 -10.78
C ALA A 85 -19.09 -1.02 -11.43
N ASN A 86 -19.16 0.10 -12.14
CA ASN A 86 -20.37 0.53 -12.81
C ASN A 86 -20.20 0.16 -14.27
N TRP A 87 -20.91 -0.88 -14.72
CA TRP A 87 -20.91 -1.30 -16.12
C TRP A 87 -21.25 -0.15 -17.08
N ARG A 88 -22.00 0.88 -16.63
CA ARG A 88 -22.25 2.09 -17.41
C ARG A 88 -20.98 2.93 -17.66
N ARG A 89 -19.99 2.93 -16.75
CA ARG A 89 -18.68 3.56 -17.00
C ARG A 89 -17.91 2.81 -18.07
N LEU A 90 -18.03 1.49 -18.16
CA LEU A 90 -17.42 0.72 -19.24
C LEU A 90 -18.01 1.08 -20.61
N GLY A 91 -19.28 1.49 -20.66
CA GLY A 91 -19.91 2.05 -21.87
C GLY A 91 -19.21 3.31 -22.42
N THR A 92 -18.43 4.03 -21.60
CA THR A 92 -17.65 5.19 -22.07
C THR A 92 -16.27 4.84 -22.62
N VAL A 93 -15.79 3.60 -22.37
CA VAL A 93 -14.47 3.13 -22.82
C VAL A 93 -14.35 3.12 -24.34
N PRO A 94 -15.34 2.63 -25.13
CA PRO A 94 -15.26 2.69 -26.59
C PRO A 94 -15.15 4.12 -27.14
N ALA A 95 -15.90 5.07 -26.56
CA ALA A 95 -15.87 6.47 -26.97
C ALA A 95 -14.52 7.14 -26.63
N LEU A 96 -13.95 6.83 -25.47
CA LEU A 96 -12.62 7.28 -25.07
C LEU A 96 -11.54 6.72 -26.02
N LEU A 97 -11.58 5.42 -26.31
CA LEU A 97 -10.65 4.76 -27.24
C LEU A 97 -10.73 5.37 -28.64
N TRP A 98 -11.95 5.65 -29.13
CA TRP A 98 -12.15 6.30 -30.41
C TRP A 98 -11.57 7.73 -30.43
N ARG A 99 -11.77 8.52 -29.36
CA ARG A 99 -11.19 9.87 -29.23
C ARG A 99 -9.67 9.85 -29.20
N LEU A 100 -9.07 8.93 -28.45
CA LEU A 100 -7.60 8.75 -28.38
C LEU A 100 -7.00 8.33 -29.73
N ARG A 101 -7.69 7.44 -30.45
CA ARG A 101 -7.28 7.02 -31.79
C ARG A 101 -7.36 8.17 -32.79
N ARG A 102 -8.43 8.98 -32.71
CA ARG A 102 -8.65 10.14 -33.59
C ARG A 102 -7.70 11.32 -33.30
N SER A 103 -7.21 11.46 -32.06
CA SER A 103 -6.27 12.53 -31.68
C SER A 103 -4.80 12.25 -32.00
N GLY A 104 -4.46 11.07 -32.53
CA GLY A 104 -3.09 10.70 -32.91
C GLY A 104 -2.14 10.47 -31.72
N TYR A 105 -2.64 10.53 -30.49
CA TYR A 105 -1.86 10.42 -29.24
C TYR A 105 -1.19 9.05 -29.08
N GLU A 106 -1.69 8.03 -29.78
CA GLU A 106 -1.15 6.66 -29.74
C GLU A 106 0.31 6.57 -30.18
N ARG A 107 0.77 7.39 -31.14
CA ARG A 107 2.17 7.36 -31.59
C ARG A 107 3.12 7.91 -30.53
N ARG A 108 2.69 8.94 -29.78
CA ARG A 108 3.46 9.56 -28.69
C ARG A 108 3.49 8.65 -27.45
N MET A 109 2.34 8.09 -27.10
CA MET A 109 2.21 7.15 -25.98
C MET A 109 2.95 5.83 -26.22
N ARG A 110 2.94 5.26 -27.44
CA ARG A 110 3.73 4.05 -27.76
C ARG A 110 5.24 4.29 -27.66
N ARG A 111 5.71 5.50 -27.99
CA ARG A 111 7.13 5.86 -27.87
C ARG A 111 7.56 5.98 -26.40
N GLU A 112 6.76 6.62 -25.56
CA GLU A 112 7.03 6.74 -24.12
C GLU A 112 6.83 5.42 -23.35
N ALA A 113 5.81 4.63 -23.71
CA ALA A 113 5.54 3.33 -23.10
C ALA A 113 6.68 2.32 -23.29
N ARG A 114 7.43 2.40 -24.41
CA ARG A 114 8.64 1.58 -24.62
C ARG A 114 9.74 1.89 -23.59
N SER A 115 9.90 3.15 -23.20
CA SER A 115 10.85 3.55 -22.17
C SER A 115 10.45 3.02 -20.79
N PHE A 116 9.15 3.08 -20.44
CA PHE A 116 8.65 2.53 -19.18
C PHE A 116 8.67 0.99 -19.12
N ALA A 117 8.36 0.32 -20.23
CA ALA A 117 8.44 -1.14 -20.31
C ALA A 117 9.88 -1.64 -20.08
N MET A 118 10.88 -0.99 -20.66
CA MET A 118 12.30 -1.35 -20.41
C MET A 118 12.67 -1.26 -18.93
N VAL A 119 12.20 -0.24 -18.20
CA VAL A 119 12.49 -0.09 -16.76
C VAL A 119 11.80 -1.19 -15.94
N ILE A 120 10.54 -1.51 -16.25
CA ILE A 120 9.78 -2.54 -15.52
C ILE A 120 10.40 -3.93 -15.73
N PHE A 121 10.76 -4.28 -16.97
CA PHE A 121 11.41 -5.56 -17.26
C PHE A 121 12.85 -5.62 -16.75
N GLY A 122 13.60 -4.51 -16.80
CA GLY A 122 14.97 -4.44 -16.29
C GLY A 122 15.07 -4.63 -14.78
N VAL A 123 14.07 -4.22 -14.00
CA VAL A 123 14.09 -4.35 -12.52
C VAL A 123 13.60 -5.72 -12.03
N GLN A 124 12.90 -6.49 -12.87
CA GLN A 124 12.38 -7.82 -12.52
C GLN A 124 13.29 -8.99 -12.95
N TYR A 125 14.25 -8.76 -13.85
CA TYR A 125 15.06 -9.82 -14.48
C TYR A 125 16.59 -9.58 -14.47
N LEU A 126 17.07 -8.51 -13.82
CA LEU A 126 18.49 -8.30 -13.42
C LEU A 126 18.59 -8.34 -11.90
#